data_AF-A0A1F8RV55-F1
#
_entry.id   AF-A0A1F8RV55-F1
#
_cell.length_a   1.000
_cell.length_b   1.000
_cell.length_c   1.000
_cell.angle_alpha   90.00
_cell.angle_beta   90.00
_cell.angle_gamma   90.00
#
_symmetry.space_group_name_H-M   'P 1'
#
loop_
_entity.id
_entity.type
_entity.pdbx_description
1 polymer ?
#
loop_
_entity_poly.entity_id
_entity_poly.type
_entity_poly.pdbx_seq_one_letter_code
_entity_poly.pdbx_strand_id
1 'polypeptide(L)'
;MTLAPWEYLFESFEYLNFPDIFHPTWIAALALLVVLTILYNVRTRALHRHAVYLEMWEWVWWTGLVTFSLILVESLFRFDFFLVLATLVVGLGTLVWVRFVRFPPFLAAYETRLAKERYFTKRKYADPEATIKKRAGGRPQRRRRRR
;
A
#
# COMPACT_ATOMS: atom_id res chain seq x y z
N MET A 1 -44.93 -3.99 12.87
CA MET A 1 -44.49 -5.36 12.58
C MET A 1 -42.98 -5.35 12.71
N THR A 2 -42.42 -6.00 13.72
CA THR A 2 -40.96 -6.16 13.84
C THR A 2 -40.58 -7.37 13.00
N LEU A 3 -39.81 -7.14 11.93
CA LEU A 3 -39.28 -8.23 11.10
C LEU A 3 -38.29 -9.06 11.91
N ALA A 4 -38.06 -10.31 11.51
CA ALA A 4 -36.99 -11.10 12.10
C ALA A 4 -35.62 -10.50 11.70
N PRO A 5 -34.57 -10.62 12.53
CA PRO A 5 -33.26 -10.01 12.25
C PRO A 5 -32.66 -10.35 10.87
N TRP A 6 -32.96 -11.54 10.34
CA TRP A 6 -32.48 -12.04 9.06
C TRP A 6 -33.25 -11.49 7.86
N GLU A 7 -34.51 -11.10 8.05
CA GLU A 7 -35.34 -10.53 6.99
C GLU A 7 -34.82 -9.16 6.58
N TYR A 8 -34.26 -8.40 7.52
CA TYR A 8 -33.58 -7.12 7.24
C TYR A 8 -32.40 -7.24 6.28
N LEU A 9 -31.80 -8.42 6.10
CA LEU A 9 -30.69 -8.60 5.15
C LEU A 9 -31.15 -8.47 3.68
N PHE A 10 -32.41 -8.79 3.42
CA PHE A 10 -33.00 -8.77 2.07
C PHE A 10 -33.88 -7.55 1.83
N GLU A 11 -33.91 -6.63 2.79
CA GLU A 11 -34.59 -5.35 2.64
C GLU A 11 -33.67 -4.37 1.89
N SER A 12 -34.25 -3.53 1.04
CA SER A 12 -33.49 -2.50 0.32
C SER A 12 -32.87 -1.51 1.29
N PHE A 13 -31.58 -1.20 1.08
CA PHE A 13 -30.84 -0.24 1.87
C PHE A 13 -31.25 1.20 1.50
N GLU A 14 -32.27 1.71 2.18
CA GLU A 14 -32.79 3.06 2.01
C GLU A 14 -33.11 3.70 3.37
N TYR A 15 -33.14 5.04 3.42
CA TYR A 15 -33.50 5.81 4.60
C TYR A 15 -34.84 5.41 5.24
N LEU A 16 -35.82 4.98 4.44
CA LEU A 16 -37.14 4.58 4.95
C LEU A 16 -37.08 3.29 5.80
N ASN A 17 -36.24 2.34 5.41
CA ASN A 17 -36.08 1.06 6.09
C ASN A 17 -35.03 1.14 7.21
N PHE A 18 -34.02 1.98 7.01
CA PHE A 18 -32.82 2.05 7.83
C PHE A 18 -32.39 3.49 8.15
N PRO A 19 -33.24 4.31 8.80
CA PRO A 19 -32.98 5.73 9.01
C PRO A 19 -31.69 5.98 9.82
N ASP A 20 -31.41 5.11 10.79
CA ASP A 20 -30.30 5.26 11.72
C ASP A 20 -28.94 4.87 11.12
N ILE A 21 -28.91 3.94 10.17
CA ILE A 21 -27.65 3.42 9.61
C ILE A 21 -27.39 3.91 8.18
N PHE A 22 -28.41 4.35 7.45
CA PHE A 22 -28.28 4.76 6.06
C PHE A 22 -27.27 5.91 5.90
N HIS A 23 -27.50 7.04 6.59
CA HIS A 23 -26.60 8.19 6.50
C HIS A 23 -25.21 7.92 7.08
N PRO A 24 -25.08 7.35 8.30
CA PRO A 24 -23.75 7.11 8.87
C PRO A 24 -22.89 6.18 8.02
N THR A 25 -23.46 5.21 7.31
CA THR A 25 -22.68 4.22 6.55
C THR A 25 -21.90 4.86 5.40
N TRP A 26 -22.57 5.58 4.49
CA TRP A 26 -21.87 6.20 3.36
C TRP A 26 -21.02 7.39 3.81
N ILE A 27 -21.42 8.12 4.86
CA ILE A 27 -20.62 9.20 5.45
C ILE A 27 -19.34 8.64 6.06
N ALA A 28 -19.41 7.52 6.80
CA ALA A 28 -18.24 6.88 7.38
C ALA A 28 -17.30 6.35 6.28
N ALA A 29 -17.85 5.78 5.21
CA ALA A 29 -17.07 5.35 4.05
C ALA A 29 -16.35 6.53 3.37
N LEU A 30 -17.04 7.68 3.22
CA LEU A 30 -16.44 8.92 2.70
C LEU A 30 -15.33 9.43 3.62
N ALA A 31 -15.59 9.49 4.93
CA ALA A 31 -14.62 9.93 5.92
C ALA A 31 -13.37 9.04 5.91
N LEU A 32 -13.56 7.71 5.81
CA LEU A 32 -12.47 6.76 5.67
C LEU A 32 -11.64 7.04 4.40
N LEU A 33 -12.30 7.27 3.26
CA LEU A 33 -11.60 7.61 2.02
C LEU A 33 -10.79 8.91 2.12
N VAL A 34 -11.35 9.93 2.77
CA VAL A 34 -10.65 11.21 3.03
C VAL A 34 -9.41 10.97 3.90
N VAL A 35 -9.55 10.23 5.00
CA VAL A 35 -8.42 9.88 5.88
C VAL A 35 -7.35 9.11 5.11
N LEU A 36 -7.74 8.11 4.31
CA LEU A 36 -6.82 7.33 3.48
C LEU A 36 -6.12 8.20 2.44
N THR A 37 -6.81 9.17 1.85
CA THR A 37 -6.23 10.11 0.89
C THR A 37 -5.19 11.03 1.54
N ILE A 38 -5.47 11.53 2.75
CA ILE A 38 -4.51 12.32 3.52
C ILE A 38 -3.30 11.46 3.87
N LEU A 39 -3.51 10.25 4.40
CA LEU A 39 -2.43 9.32 4.75
C LEU A 39 -1.59 8.96 3.53
N TYR A 40 -2.21 8.66 2.39
CA TYR A 40 -1.53 8.38 1.13
C TYR A 40 -0.63 9.55 0.74
N ASN A 41 -1.14 10.78 0.72
CA ASN A 41 -0.35 11.97 0.37
C ASN A 41 0.80 12.25 1.34
N VAL A 42 0.59 12.08 2.64
CA VAL A 42 1.64 12.30 3.65
C VAL A 42 2.72 11.22 3.54
N ARG A 43 2.31 9.95 3.38
CA ARG A 43 3.22 8.80 3.36
C ARG A 43 3.99 8.69 2.05
N THR A 44 3.37 9.02 0.93
CA THR A 44 4.06 9.08 -0.37
C THR A 44 5.17 10.12 -0.35
N ARG A 45 4.93 11.29 0.24
CA ARG A 45 5.98 12.31 0.43
C ARG A 45 7.07 11.86 1.38
N ALA A 46 6.74 11.21 2.50
CA ALA A 46 7.72 10.80 3.50
C ALA A 46 8.57 9.59 3.07
N LEU A 47 7.99 8.62 2.36
CA LEU A 47 8.65 7.36 1.97
C LEU A 47 8.94 7.29 0.46
N HIS A 48 9.05 8.44 -0.20
CA HIS A 48 9.24 8.53 -1.65
C HIS A 48 10.48 7.75 -2.18
N ARG A 49 11.47 7.47 -1.31
CA ARG A 49 12.69 6.71 -1.66
C ARG A 49 12.51 5.19 -1.56
N HIS A 50 11.42 4.72 -0.95
CA HIS A 50 11.20 3.31 -0.66
C HIS A 50 9.97 2.79 -1.41
N ALA A 51 10.20 2.33 -2.65
CA ALA A 51 9.16 1.90 -3.58
C ALA A 51 8.15 0.91 -2.99
N VAL A 52 8.62 -0.08 -2.21
CA VAL A 52 7.74 -1.12 -1.62
C VAL A 52 6.73 -0.54 -0.64
N TYR A 53 7.09 0.51 0.11
CA TYR A 53 6.14 1.17 1.01
C TYR A 53 5.14 2.04 0.24
N LEU A 54 5.55 2.65 -0.89
CA LEU A 54 4.63 3.39 -1.75
C LEU A 54 3.56 2.47 -2.33
N GLU A 55 3.98 1.31 -2.85
CA GLU A 55 3.08 0.29 -3.39
C GLU A 55 2.07 -0.17 -2.32
N MET A 56 2.51 -0.42 -1.08
CA MET A 56 1.61 -0.76 0.02
C MET A 56 0.53 0.31 0.25
N TRP A 57 0.94 1.58 0.31
CA TRP A 57 0.00 2.69 0.53
C TRP A 57 -0.93 2.92 -0.65
N GLU A 58 -0.46 2.68 -1.87
CA GLU A 58 -1.29 2.71 -3.08
C GLU A 58 -2.37 1.62 -3.04
N TRP A 59 -2.02 0.38 -2.67
CA TRP A 59 -3.01 -0.69 -2.48
C TRP A 59 -4.05 -0.35 -1.40
N VAL A 60 -3.62 0.21 -0.27
CA VAL A 60 -4.53 0.62 0.82
C VAL A 60 -5.45 1.75 0.35
N TRP A 61 -4.95 2.69 -0.45
CA TRP A 61 -5.75 3.78 -0.99
C TRP A 61 -6.76 3.29 -2.04
N TRP A 62 -6.32 2.45 -2.99
CA TRP A 62 -7.20 1.87 -4.02
C TRP A 62 -8.32 1.02 -3.42
N THR A 63 -8.00 0.19 -2.44
CA THR A 63 -9.02 -0.62 -1.74
C THR A 63 -10.04 0.26 -1.02
N GLY A 64 -9.60 1.35 -0.38
CA GLY A 64 -10.49 2.36 0.20
C GLY A 64 -11.38 3.04 -0.85
N LEU A 65 -10.81 3.44 -1.98
CA LEU A 65 -11.53 4.06 -3.09
C LEU A 65 -12.62 3.14 -3.65
N VAL A 66 -12.25 1.88 -3.96
CA VAL A 66 -13.19 0.88 -4.48
C VAL A 66 -14.31 0.60 -3.47
N THR A 67 -13.97 0.40 -2.20
CA THR A 67 -14.97 0.14 -1.15
C THR A 67 -15.95 1.31 -1.02
N PHE A 68 -15.46 2.54 -0.99
CA PHE A 68 -16.32 3.73 -0.96
C PHE A 68 -17.21 3.83 -2.20
N SER A 69 -16.64 3.65 -3.39
CA SER A 69 -17.40 3.70 -4.65
C SER A 69 -18.51 2.66 -4.69
N LEU A 70 -18.25 1.42 -4.23
CA LEU A 70 -19.25 0.37 -4.15
C LEU A 70 -20.39 0.74 -3.18
N ILE A 71 -20.06 1.19 -1.96
CA ILE A 71 -21.06 1.62 -0.96
C ILE A 71 -21.93 2.76 -1.50
N LEU A 72 -21.33 3.69 -2.23
CA LEU A 72 -22.05 4.83 -2.82
C LEU A 72 -23.01 4.37 -3.93
N VAL A 73 -22.57 3.45 -4.79
CA VAL A 73 -23.43 2.83 -5.79
C VAL A 73 -24.56 2.04 -5.12
N GLU A 74 -24.25 1.21 -4.13
CA GLU A 74 -25.24 0.41 -3.40
C GLU A 74 -26.32 1.29 -2.74
N SER A 75 -25.91 2.42 -2.15
CA SER A 75 -26.80 3.40 -1.53
C SER A 75 -27.68 4.15 -2.54
N LEU A 76 -27.15 4.45 -3.75
CA LEU A 76 -27.89 5.17 -4.78
C LEU A 76 -28.91 4.29 -5.50
N PHE A 77 -28.54 3.04 -5.77
CA PHE A 77 -29.37 2.08 -6.50
C PHE A 77 -30.30 1.24 -5.58
N ARG A 78 -30.25 1.48 -4.26
CA ARG A 78 -31.10 0.82 -3.25
C ARG A 78 -30.97 -0.71 -3.27
N PHE A 79 -29.74 -1.20 -3.37
CA PHE A 79 -29.46 -2.63 -3.29
C PHE A 79 -29.86 -3.20 -1.92
N ASP A 80 -30.00 -4.53 -1.85
CA ASP A 80 -30.29 -5.25 -0.62
C ASP A 80 -29.19 -5.03 0.43
N PHE A 81 -29.58 -4.91 1.69
CA PHE A 81 -28.66 -4.63 2.79
C PHE A 81 -27.52 -5.65 2.92
N PHE A 82 -27.76 -6.93 2.56
CA PHE A 82 -26.71 -7.95 2.60
C PHE A 82 -25.52 -7.61 1.69
N LEU A 83 -25.75 -6.95 0.55
CA LEU A 83 -24.68 -6.55 -0.37
C LEU A 83 -23.80 -5.47 0.25
N VAL A 84 -24.43 -4.47 0.87
CA VAL A 84 -23.72 -3.42 1.63
C VAL A 84 -22.86 -4.04 2.73
N LEU A 85 -23.42 -5.01 3.45
CA LEU A 85 -22.70 -5.72 4.50
C LEU A 85 -21.52 -6.53 3.95
N ALA A 86 -21.74 -7.25 2.85
CA ALA A 86 -20.70 -8.02 2.18
C ALA A 86 -19.56 -7.12 1.69
N THR A 87 -19.89 -5.99 1.06
CA THR A 87 -18.93 -4.98 0.61
C THR A 87 -18.14 -4.39 1.76
N LEU A 88 -18.78 -4.09 2.89
CA LEU A 88 -18.09 -3.62 4.09
C LEU A 88 -17.13 -4.67 4.66
N VAL A 89 -17.57 -5.93 4.79
CA VAL A 89 -16.73 -7.02 5.32
C VAL A 89 -15.55 -7.29 4.40
N VAL A 90 -15.78 -7.36 3.08
CA VAL A 90 -14.73 -7.60 2.10
C VAL A 90 -13.78 -6.40 2.02
N GLY A 91 -14.28 -5.17 2.03
CA GLY A 91 -13.46 -3.95 1.97
C GLY A 91 -12.55 -3.81 3.20
N LEU A 92 -13.11 -3.90 4.40
CA LEU A 92 -12.33 -3.85 5.65
C LEU A 92 -11.39 -5.05 5.78
N GLY A 93 -11.86 -6.24 5.44
CA GLY A 93 -11.05 -7.46 5.43
C GLY A 93 -9.85 -7.33 4.48
N THR A 94 -10.06 -6.76 3.30
CA THR A 94 -9.00 -6.51 2.32
C THR A 94 -7.99 -5.48 2.85
N LEU A 95 -8.45 -4.40 3.48
CA LEU A 95 -7.55 -3.40 4.11
C LEU A 95 -6.64 -4.03 5.18
N VAL A 96 -7.23 -4.85 6.06
CA VAL A 96 -6.48 -5.58 7.10
C VAL A 96 -5.52 -6.58 6.47
N TRP A 97 -5.98 -7.36 5.49
CA TRP A 97 -5.17 -8.38 4.81
C TRP A 97 -3.99 -7.77 4.06
N VAL A 98 -4.22 -6.70 3.29
CA VAL A 98 -3.16 -5.95 2.60
C VAL A 98 -2.11 -5.50 3.61
N ARG A 99 -2.56 -4.91 4.73
CA ARG A 99 -1.66 -4.29 5.72
C ARG A 99 -0.85 -5.29 6.54
N PHE A 100 -1.44 -6.44 6.90
CA PHE A 100 -0.88 -7.37 7.89
C PHE A 100 -0.50 -8.75 7.35
N VAL A 101 -0.93 -9.12 6.15
CA VAL A 101 -0.63 -10.44 5.58
C VAL A 101 0.15 -10.30 4.28
N ARG A 102 -0.31 -9.44 3.36
CA ARG A 102 0.29 -9.33 2.03
C ARG A 102 1.65 -8.63 2.04
N PHE A 103 1.74 -7.45 2.65
CA PHE A 103 2.96 -6.61 2.59
C PHE A 103 4.10 -6.94 3.57
N PRO A 104 3.89 -7.49 4.79
CA PRO A 104 4.98 -7.86 5.68
C PRO A 104 6.11 -8.72 5.06
N PRO A 105 5.83 -9.77 4.25
CA PRO A 105 6.91 -10.53 3.63
C PRO A 105 7.73 -9.69 2.63
N PHE A 106 7.10 -8.77 1.89
CA PHE A 106 7.81 -7.89 0.96
C PHE A 106 8.68 -6.85 1.67
N LEU A 107 8.20 -6.32 2.80
CA LEU A 107 8.96 -5.38 3.63
C LEU A 107 10.21 -6.05 4.22
N ALA A 108 10.08 -7.27 4.76
CA ALA A 108 11.23 -8.03 5.27
C ALA A 108 12.27 -8.29 4.18
N ALA A 109 11.83 -8.70 2.98
CA ALA A 109 12.73 -8.89 1.85
C ALA A 109 13.42 -7.57 1.44
N TYR A 110 12.71 -6.44 1.48
CA TYR A 110 13.27 -5.12 1.16
C TYR A 110 14.32 -4.67 2.17
N GLU A 111 14.06 -4.85 3.47
CA GLU A 111 15.01 -4.49 4.54
C GLU A 111 16.32 -5.29 4.45
N THR A 112 16.24 -6.58 4.12
CA THR A 112 17.46 -7.40 3.93
C THR A 112 18.31 -6.92 2.76
N ARG A 113 17.70 -6.45 1.66
CA ARG A 113 18.41 -5.85 0.53
C ARG A 113 19.08 -4.54 0.94
N LEU A 114 18.34 -3.67 1.65
CA LEU A 114 18.85 -2.39 2.14
C LEU A 114 20.02 -2.57 3.12
N ALA A 115 19.96 -3.59 3.98
CA ALA A 115 21.06 -3.94 4.88
C ALA A 115 22.31 -4.33 4.08
N LYS A 116 22.18 -5.23 3.09
CA LYS A 116 23.29 -5.64 2.21
C LYS A 116 23.91 -4.45 1.49
N GLU A 117 23.10 -3.58 0.90
CA GLU A 117 23.57 -2.36 0.23
C GLU A 117 24.35 -1.44 1.17
N ARG A 118 23.87 -1.24 2.40
CA ARG A 118 24.60 -0.47 3.43
C ARG A 118 25.93 -1.11 3.80
N TYR A 119 26.00 -2.44 3.94
CA TYR A 119 27.25 -3.15 4.20
C TYR A 119 28.26 -3.00 3.04
N PHE A 120 27.82 -3.19 1.79
CA PHE A 120 28.69 -3.03 0.62
C PHE A 120 29.17 -1.59 0.45
N THR A 121 28.30 -0.61 0.69
CA THR A 121 28.65 0.81 0.65
C THR A 121 29.69 1.14 1.71
N LYS A 122 29.47 0.74 2.97
CA LYS A 122 30.44 0.96 4.06
C LYS A 122 31.79 0.32 3.76
N ARG A 123 31.82 -0.91 3.23
CA ARG A 123 33.06 -1.61 2.89
C ARG A 123 33.85 -0.87 1.78
N LYS A 124 33.16 -0.38 0.75
CA LYS A 124 33.80 0.40 -0.34
C LYS A 124 34.51 1.67 0.16
N TYR A 125 33.99 2.32 1.20
CA TYR A 125 34.60 3.51 1.80
C TYR A 125 35.59 3.21 2.94
N ALA A 126 35.49 2.03 3.55
CA ALA A 126 36.39 1.60 4.62
C ALA A 126 37.72 1.04 4.11
N ASP A 127 37.77 0.56 2.86
CA ASP A 127 39.00 0.08 2.21
C ASP A 127 39.72 1.27 1.51
N PRO A 128 40.75 1.90 2.12
CA PRO A 128 41.50 3.00 1.48
C PRO A 128 42.18 2.57 0.17
N GLU A 129 42.47 1.27 0.01
CA GLU A 129 43.03 0.72 -1.23
C GLU A 129 42.08 0.80 -2.44
N ALA A 130 40.76 0.91 -2.23
CA ALA A 130 39.79 1.05 -3.32
C ALA A 130 39.68 2.49 -3.85
N THR A 131 40.10 3.48 -3.06
CA THR A 131 40.09 4.92 -3.45
C THR A 131 41.40 5.34 -4.10
N ILE A 132 42.51 4.64 -3.81
CA ILE A 132 43.77 4.86 -4.49
C ILE A 132 43.67 4.21 -5.87
N LYS A 133 43.39 5.04 -6.89
CA LYS A 133 43.58 4.70 -8.30
C LYS A 133 45.02 4.19 -8.42
N LYS A 134 45.23 2.86 -8.42
CA LYS A 134 46.55 2.26 -8.64
C LYS A 134 47.05 2.85 -9.95
N ARG A 135 47.94 3.84 -9.86
CA ARG A 135 48.57 4.50 -11.01
C ARG A 135 49.19 3.35 -11.79
N ALA A 136 48.56 2.98 -12.91
CA ALA A 136 48.96 1.83 -13.70
C ALA A 136 50.47 1.97 -13.93
N GLY A 137 51.24 1.09 -13.28
CA GLY A 137 52.69 1.07 -13.36
C GLY A 137 53.07 1.08 -14.83
N GLY A 138 53.99 1.99 -15.18
CA GLY A 138 54.38 2.25 -16.55
C GLY A 138 54.63 0.95 -17.31
N ARG A 139 54.00 0.82 -18.47
CA ARG A 139 54.33 -0.23 -19.44
C ARG A 139 55.86 -0.24 -19.62
N PRO A 140 56.55 -1.36 -19.39
CA PRO A 140 57.97 -1.45 -19.70
C PRO A 140 58.10 -1.26 -21.21
N GLN A 141 58.74 -0.16 -21.60
CA GLN A 141 59.05 0.17 -22.98
C GLN A 141 59.90 -0.98 -23.55
N ARG A 142 59.25 -1.84 -24.34
CA ARG A 142 59.86 -3.00 -24.98
C ARG A 142 60.91 -2.50 -25.95
N ARG A 143 62.17 -2.46 -25.46
CA ARG A 143 63.37 -2.05 -26.19
C ARG A 143 63.53 -3.01 -27.38
N ARG A 144 63.03 -2.60 -28.56
CA ARG A 144 63.25 -3.31 -29.83
C ARG A 144 64.75 -3.33 -30.10
N ARG A 145 65.36 -4.50 -29.88
CA ARG A 145 66.73 -4.80 -30.31
C ARG A 145 66.77 -4.80 -31.84
N ARG A 146 67.60 -3.92 -32.41
CA ARG A 146 68.06 -3.98 -33.80
C ARG A 146 68.92 -5.24 -33.99
N ARG A 147 68.61 -6.02 -35.01
CA ARG A 147 69.57 -6.73 -35.87
C ARG A 147 68.98 -6.79 -37.26
#